data_AF-A0A158P9F1-F1
#
_entry.id   AF-A0A158P9F1-F1
#
_cell.length_a   1.000
_cell.length_b   1.000
_cell.length_c   1.000
_cell.angle_alpha   90.00
_cell.angle_beta   90.00
_cell.angle_gamma   90.00
#
_symmetry.space_group_name_H-M   'P 1'
#
loop_
_entity.id
_entity.type
_entity.pdbx_description
1 polymer ?
#
loop_
_entity_poly.entity_id
_entity_poly.type
_entity_poly.pdbx_seq_one_letter_code
_entity_poly.pdbx_strand_id
1 'polypeptide(L)'
;MSAQVKSRIQSSSDCVATHFCLVESADSTESATLLRSLADQLCKRFPNLVLPKLSTVTLLADHDHALHQYLTLPLASLPSPSKPLFILIDNILPHIYDLILAINRCLPSWMRLVVTSRPLAPSDQYKFERFHDLVLSQCIDELDRFIEVRLPQCLHCEVLDACEGSWFFVDQLARAVDAGIVVPDRVPCSIKDLMDDICLALPQRLPIYLLLIKASRHPPPLDFLLAVSQLINRESVFVIERELEAVKVILRSTDPVILDGCWAEVNGDLSPYHTAWAEFYKTKRRKTPQDIVELAYHLAHSTVPPLSSIRTLSSVGAGDLILKCSVIDIPTSILLSKAGAIIQDLSMNDDFVYLCCTGDVKTVMKTIDLQNDVELSLGLLAASSRGHTQICEAILQYKPQTQSFRLRMVLVIDDDEVTELPHLNGLCYQRGTWI
;
A
#
# COMPACT_ATOMS: atom_id res chain seq x y z
N MET A 1 -2.72 -10.89 -10.55
CA MET A 1 -3.31 -10.43 -11.82
C MET A 1 -2.23 -10.02 -12.82
N SER A 2 -2.32 -10.41 -14.10
CA SER A 2 -1.32 -10.07 -15.14
C SER A 2 -1.39 -8.61 -15.60
N ALA A 3 -0.29 -8.06 -16.14
CA ALA A 3 -0.22 -6.67 -16.60
C ALA A 3 -1.28 -6.31 -17.65
N GLN A 4 -1.60 -7.25 -18.54
CA GLN A 4 -2.62 -7.06 -19.57
C GLN A 4 -4.04 -6.95 -18.98
N VAL A 5 -4.36 -7.76 -17.97
CA VAL A 5 -5.65 -7.69 -17.27
C VAL A 5 -5.75 -6.38 -16.48
N LYS A 6 -4.68 -5.97 -15.80
CA LYS A 6 -4.61 -4.67 -15.11
C LYS A 6 -4.94 -3.52 -16.08
N SER A 7 -4.30 -3.52 -17.24
CA SER A 7 -4.54 -2.51 -18.29
C SER A 7 -5.99 -2.52 -18.79
N ARG A 8 -6.57 -3.70 -19.04
CA ARG A 8 -7.97 -3.82 -19.47
C ARG A 8 -8.95 -3.29 -18.42
N ILE A 9 -8.77 -3.64 -17.15
CA ILE A 9 -9.64 -3.15 -16.07
C ILE A 9 -9.51 -1.63 -15.93
N GLN A 10 -8.28 -1.10 -15.94
CA GLN A 10 -8.03 0.33 -15.87
C GLN A 10 -8.60 1.11 -17.06
N SER A 11 -8.75 0.45 -18.22
CA SER A 11 -9.40 1.04 -19.39
C SER A 11 -10.93 0.96 -19.38
N SER A 12 -11.52 0.24 -18.42
CA SER A 12 -12.98 0.12 -18.31
C SER A 12 -13.60 1.44 -17.88
N SER A 13 -14.65 1.88 -18.60
CA SER A 13 -15.39 3.10 -18.25
C SER A 13 -16.07 3.04 -16.88
N ASP A 14 -16.35 1.82 -16.43
CA ASP A 14 -17.13 1.54 -15.22
C ASP A 14 -16.22 1.40 -13.99
N CYS A 15 -14.91 1.20 -14.21
CA CYS A 15 -13.89 1.20 -13.17
C CYS A 15 -13.41 2.63 -12.93
N VAL A 16 -13.67 3.18 -11.73
CA VAL A 16 -13.33 4.58 -11.41
C VAL A 16 -11.98 4.71 -10.69
N ALA A 17 -11.54 3.64 -10.04
CA ALA A 17 -10.23 3.58 -9.40
C ALA A 17 -9.77 2.13 -9.23
N THR A 18 -8.46 1.92 -9.31
CA THR A 18 -7.81 0.63 -9.08
C THR A 18 -6.66 0.79 -8.10
N HIS A 19 -6.50 -0.15 -7.18
CA HIS A 19 -5.33 -0.24 -6.32
C HIS A 19 -4.80 -1.67 -6.29
N PHE A 20 -3.48 -1.83 -6.31
CA PHE A 20 -2.84 -3.15 -6.31
C PHE A 20 -1.97 -3.26 -5.08
N CYS A 21 -2.35 -4.15 -4.16
CA CYS A 21 -1.53 -4.52 -3.00
C CYS A 21 -0.41 -5.46 -3.48
N LEU A 22 0.74 -4.87 -3.78
CA LEU A 22 1.90 -5.57 -4.33
C LEU A 22 2.73 -6.17 -3.20
N VAL A 23 3.06 -7.46 -3.34
CA VAL A 23 4.03 -8.14 -2.46
C VAL A 23 5.39 -7.43 -2.48
N GLU A 24 5.71 -6.78 -3.60
CA GLU A 24 6.97 -6.10 -3.87
C GLU A 24 7.05 -4.69 -3.26
N SER A 25 5.96 -4.19 -2.68
CA SER A 25 5.91 -2.85 -2.11
C SER A 25 5.06 -2.87 -0.85
N ALA A 26 5.71 -2.96 0.32
CA ALA A 26 4.99 -2.96 1.59
C ALA A 26 4.07 -1.73 1.75
N ASP A 27 4.51 -0.59 1.22
CA ASP A 27 3.79 0.68 1.28
C ASP A 27 2.48 0.63 0.46
N SER A 28 2.35 -0.28 -0.51
CA SER A 28 1.08 -0.49 -1.24
C SER A 28 -0.05 -1.04 -0.35
N THR A 29 0.27 -1.56 0.83
CA THR A 29 -0.73 -2.02 1.80
C THR A 29 -0.88 -1.07 2.98
N GLU A 30 -0.25 0.10 2.91
CA GLU A 30 -0.36 1.15 3.92
C GLU A 30 -1.64 1.97 3.67
N SER A 31 -2.42 2.19 4.73
CA SER A 31 -3.76 2.77 4.62
C SER A 31 -3.78 4.13 3.93
N ALA A 32 -2.86 5.05 4.28
CA ALA A 32 -2.85 6.37 3.66
C ALA A 32 -2.42 6.31 2.19
N THR A 33 -1.45 5.44 1.84
CA THR A 33 -1.04 5.21 0.45
C THR A 33 -2.18 4.65 -0.40
N LEU A 34 -2.90 3.64 0.09
CA LEU A 34 -4.07 3.08 -0.57
C LEU A 34 -5.15 4.15 -0.79
N LEU A 35 -5.52 4.88 0.27
CA LEU A 35 -6.57 5.90 0.21
C LEU A 35 -6.21 7.04 -0.76
N ARG A 36 -4.95 7.49 -0.76
CA ARG A 36 -4.48 8.52 -1.71
C ARG A 36 -4.45 8.04 -3.15
N SER A 37 -4.07 6.78 -3.37
CA SER A 37 -4.09 6.17 -4.70
C SER A 37 -5.50 6.14 -5.28
N LEU A 38 -6.50 5.80 -4.46
CA LEU A 38 -7.90 5.85 -4.86
C LEU A 38 -8.37 7.29 -5.09
N ALA A 39 -8.06 8.19 -4.16
CA ALA A 39 -8.46 9.59 -4.23
C ALA A 39 -7.96 10.30 -5.50
N ASP A 40 -6.68 10.10 -5.87
CA ASP A 40 -6.09 10.70 -7.07
C ASP A 40 -6.82 10.25 -8.35
N GLN A 41 -7.19 8.96 -8.43
CA GLN A 41 -7.96 8.42 -9.56
C GLN A 41 -9.40 8.94 -9.57
N LEU A 42 -10.05 9.01 -8.42
CA LEU A 42 -11.41 9.56 -8.28
C LEU A 42 -11.46 11.04 -8.69
N CYS A 43 -10.52 11.87 -8.24
CA CYS A 43 -10.42 13.28 -8.65
C CYS A 43 -10.21 13.44 -10.16
N LYS A 44 -9.42 12.57 -10.79
CA LYS A 44 -9.25 12.55 -12.26
C LYS A 44 -10.53 12.14 -12.98
N ARG A 45 -11.29 11.21 -12.39
CA ARG A 45 -12.52 10.68 -13.00
C ARG A 45 -13.71 11.63 -12.86
N PHE A 46 -13.79 12.36 -11.74
CA PHE A 46 -14.87 13.26 -11.40
C PHE A 46 -14.31 14.69 -11.28
N PRO A 47 -14.42 15.52 -12.34
CA PRO A 47 -13.82 16.86 -12.37
C PRO A 47 -14.28 17.80 -11.24
N ASN A 48 -15.48 17.55 -10.71
CA ASN A 48 -16.09 18.35 -9.65
C ASN A 48 -15.87 17.77 -8.25
N LEU A 49 -15.16 16.65 -8.14
CA LEU A 49 -14.84 16.04 -6.87
C LEU A 49 -13.64 16.75 -6.25
N VAL A 50 -13.86 17.36 -5.08
CA VAL A 50 -12.79 17.94 -4.28
C VAL A 50 -12.56 17.06 -3.06
N LEU A 51 -11.40 16.40 -3.03
CA LEU A 51 -10.94 15.62 -1.88
C LEU A 51 -9.93 16.43 -1.08
N PRO A 52 -10.12 16.58 0.24
CA PRO A 52 -9.21 17.35 1.07
C PRO A 52 -7.84 16.65 1.17
N LYS A 53 -6.75 17.41 1.12
CA LYS A 53 -5.40 16.85 1.19
C LYS A 53 -4.99 16.59 2.64
N LEU A 54 -5.64 15.62 3.28
CA LEU A 54 -5.35 15.23 4.66
C LEU A 54 -3.92 14.68 4.80
N SER A 55 -3.30 14.98 5.93
CA SER A 55 -2.00 14.45 6.32
C SER A 55 -2.05 12.94 6.52
N THR A 56 -0.90 12.27 6.41
CA THR A 56 -0.83 10.81 6.62
C THR A 56 -1.24 10.47 8.04
N VAL A 57 -0.85 11.31 8.99
CA VAL A 57 -1.17 11.17 10.41
C VAL A 57 -2.68 11.14 10.61
N THR A 58 -3.42 12.09 10.05
CA THR A 58 -4.89 12.15 10.16
C THR A 58 -5.55 10.89 9.61
N LEU A 59 -5.08 10.41 8.45
CA LEU A 59 -5.62 9.19 7.83
C LEU A 59 -5.32 7.93 8.65
N LEU A 60 -4.28 7.94 9.49
CA LEU A 60 -3.88 6.81 10.33
C LEU A 60 -4.45 6.87 11.75
N ALA A 61 -4.63 8.06 12.33
CA ALA A 61 -4.95 8.25 13.75
C ALA A 61 -6.46 8.20 14.05
N ASP A 62 -7.30 8.70 13.15
CA ASP A 62 -8.77 8.73 13.32
C ASP A 62 -9.45 8.17 12.08
N HIS A 63 -9.28 6.87 11.86
CA HIS A 63 -9.62 6.21 10.60
C HIS A 63 -11.08 6.44 10.17
N ASP A 64 -12.04 6.22 11.07
CA ASP A 64 -13.47 6.30 10.73
C ASP A 64 -13.90 7.74 10.44
N HIS A 65 -13.47 8.72 11.24
CA HIS A 65 -13.86 10.12 11.04
C HIS A 65 -13.13 10.75 9.86
N ALA A 66 -11.84 10.44 9.69
CA ALA A 66 -11.05 10.86 8.54
C ALA A 66 -11.64 10.31 7.24
N LEU A 67 -12.01 9.02 7.18
CA LEU A 67 -12.67 8.43 6.01
C LEU A 67 -13.97 9.13 5.65
N HIS A 68 -14.77 9.50 6.65
CA HIS A 68 -16.03 10.20 6.42
C HIS A 68 -15.80 11.56 5.73
N GLN A 69 -14.85 12.35 6.24
CA GLN A 69 -14.48 13.65 5.67
C GLN A 69 -13.76 13.54 4.31
N TYR A 70 -12.98 12.47 4.15
CA TYR A 70 -12.10 12.24 3.01
C TYR A 70 -12.82 11.59 1.82
N LEU A 71 -13.74 10.65 2.03
CA LEU A 71 -14.42 9.90 0.96
C LEU A 71 -15.93 10.01 1.00
N THR A 72 -16.58 9.77 2.15
CA THR A 72 -18.04 9.67 2.22
C THR A 72 -18.75 10.95 1.80
N LEU A 73 -18.45 12.08 2.47
CA LEU A 73 -19.06 13.38 2.15
C LEU A 73 -18.78 13.84 0.72
N PRO A 74 -17.54 13.83 0.21
CA PRO A 74 -17.29 14.32 -1.15
C PRO A 74 -17.86 13.41 -2.24
N LEU A 75 -17.94 12.09 -2.04
CA LEU A 75 -18.61 11.21 -3.01
C LEU A 75 -20.13 11.34 -2.96
N ALA A 76 -20.70 11.61 -1.79
CA ALA A 76 -22.15 11.82 -1.64
C ALA A 76 -22.65 13.11 -2.32
N SER A 77 -21.78 14.10 -2.55
CA SER A 77 -22.14 15.34 -3.25
C SER A 77 -22.17 15.20 -4.77
N LEU A 78 -21.67 14.08 -5.32
CA LEU A 78 -21.71 13.82 -6.75
C LEU A 78 -23.11 13.35 -7.18
N PRO A 79 -23.58 13.74 -8.38
CA PRO A 79 -24.83 13.22 -8.92
C PRO A 79 -24.70 11.70 -9.17
N SER A 80 -25.76 10.96 -8.85
CA SER A 80 -25.80 9.52 -9.09
C SER A 80 -25.67 9.22 -10.60
N PRO A 81 -24.67 8.43 -11.02
CA PRO A 81 -24.53 8.02 -12.41
C PRO A 81 -25.69 7.10 -12.84
N SER A 82 -25.94 7.03 -14.15
CA SER A 82 -26.98 6.18 -14.74
C SER A 82 -26.70 4.68 -14.62
N LYS A 83 -25.45 4.31 -14.35
CA LYS A 83 -24.99 2.94 -14.15
C LYS A 83 -24.12 2.86 -12.90
N PRO A 84 -24.14 1.71 -12.18
CA PRO A 84 -23.24 1.52 -11.07
C PRO A 84 -21.79 1.51 -11.54
N LEU A 85 -20.92 2.16 -10.77
CA LEU A 85 -19.48 2.22 -10.99
C LEU A 85 -18.78 1.38 -9.93
N PHE A 86 -17.51 1.02 -10.14
CA PHE A 86 -16.77 0.23 -9.16
C PHE A 86 -15.33 0.67 -8.94
N ILE A 87 -14.85 0.42 -7.72
CA ILE A 87 -13.45 0.48 -7.32
C ILE A 87 -12.93 -0.96 -7.23
N LEU A 88 -11.71 -1.21 -7.70
CA LEU A 88 -11.03 -2.50 -7.52
C LEU A 88 -9.82 -2.35 -6.58
N ILE A 89 -9.74 -3.19 -5.56
CA ILE A 89 -8.54 -3.35 -4.74
C ILE A 89 -8.05 -4.81 -4.87
N ASP A 90 -6.94 -5.00 -5.55
CA ASP A 90 -6.36 -6.32 -5.82
C ASP A 90 -5.45 -6.78 -4.69
N ASN A 91 -5.55 -8.06 -4.34
CA ASN A 91 -4.68 -8.81 -3.42
C ASN A 91 -4.68 -8.27 -1.98
N ILE A 92 -5.87 -8.07 -1.40
CA ILE A 92 -5.99 -7.61 -0.02
C ILE A 92 -5.37 -8.58 0.97
N LEU A 93 -4.72 -8.03 2.01
CA LEU A 93 -4.01 -8.78 3.04
C LEU A 93 -4.71 -8.63 4.41
N PRO A 94 -4.54 -9.59 5.34
CA PRO A 94 -5.28 -9.60 6.61
C PRO A 94 -5.20 -8.30 7.41
N HIS A 95 -4.06 -7.62 7.43
CA HIS A 95 -3.87 -6.39 8.21
C HIS A 95 -4.63 -5.17 7.67
N ILE A 96 -5.13 -5.23 6.42
CA ILE A 96 -5.95 -4.16 5.84
C ILE A 96 -7.44 -4.50 5.75
N TYR A 97 -7.89 -5.66 6.24
CA TYR A 97 -9.30 -6.05 6.13
C TYR A 97 -10.25 -5.02 6.75
N ASP A 98 -9.92 -4.46 7.91
CA ASP A 98 -10.76 -3.46 8.57
C ASP A 98 -10.89 -2.17 7.75
N LEU A 99 -9.81 -1.74 7.09
CA LEU A 99 -9.82 -0.63 6.13
C LEU A 99 -10.73 -0.91 4.94
N ILE A 100 -10.65 -2.10 4.36
CA ILE A 100 -11.51 -2.51 3.23
C ILE A 100 -12.99 -2.46 3.63
N LEU A 101 -13.33 -2.96 4.81
CA LEU A 101 -14.69 -2.94 5.34
C LEU A 101 -15.16 -1.53 5.64
N ALA A 102 -14.28 -0.66 6.15
CA ALA A 102 -14.58 0.75 6.37
C ALA A 102 -14.84 1.50 5.05
N ILE A 103 -14.00 1.31 4.04
CA ILE A 103 -14.22 1.85 2.69
C ILE A 103 -15.58 1.40 2.16
N ASN A 104 -15.89 0.10 2.19
CA ASN A 104 -17.16 -0.43 1.69
C ASN A 104 -18.39 0.19 2.37
N ARG A 105 -18.30 0.52 3.67
CA ARG A 105 -19.37 1.22 4.40
C ARG A 105 -19.52 2.69 4.02
N CYS A 106 -18.44 3.31 3.53
CA CYS A 106 -18.37 4.74 3.20
C CYS A 106 -18.77 5.05 1.75
N LEU A 107 -18.83 4.05 0.87
CA LEU A 107 -19.16 4.28 -0.53
C LEU A 107 -20.66 4.57 -0.73
N PRO A 108 -21.03 5.49 -1.63
CA PRO A 108 -22.42 5.72 -1.99
C PRO A 108 -23.01 4.50 -2.70
N SER A 109 -24.35 4.35 -2.67
CA SER A 109 -25.05 3.16 -3.17
C SER A 109 -24.83 2.85 -4.67
N TRP A 110 -24.45 3.87 -5.45
CA TRP A 110 -24.13 3.74 -6.88
C TRP A 110 -22.69 3.29 -7.14
N MET A 111 -21.83 3.25 -6.12
CA MET A 111 -20.45 2.80 -6.22
C MET A 111 -20.27 1.46 -5.50
N ARG A 112 -19.62 0.49 -6.16
CA ARG A 112 -19.36 -0.84 -5.62
C ARG A 112 -17.88 -1.04 -5.36
N LEU A 113 -17.55 -1.78 -4.31
CA LEU A 113 -16.19 -2.22 -4.05
C LEU A 113 -16.00 -3.66 -4.51
N VAL A 114 -15.01 -3.88 -5.37
CA VAL A 114 -14.53 -5.19 -5.78
C VAL A 114 -13.17 -5.40 -5.14
N VAL A 115 -12.97 -6.56 -4.51
CA VAL A 115 -11.68 -6.94 -3.94
C VAL A 115 -11.27 -8.31 -4.42
N THR A 116 -9.98 -8.55 -4.52
CA THR A 116 -9.44 -9.90 -4.71
C THR A 116 -8.55 -10.23 -3.53
N SER A 117 -8.55 -11.49 -3.12
CA SER A 117 -7.69 -12.00 -2.05
C SER A 117 -7.29 -13.43 -2.36
N ARG A 118 -6.31 -13.94 -1.60
CA ARG A 118 -6.20 -15.39 -1.41
C ARG A 118 -7.41 -15.91 -0.63
N PRO A 119 -7.65 -17.23 -0.60
CA PRO A 119 -8.71 -17.81 0.22
C PRO A 119 -8.65 -17.27 1.66
N LEU A 120 -9.77 -16.70 2.11
CA LEU A 120 -9.87 -16.13 3.45
C LEU A 120 -9.77 -17.25 4.48
N ALA A 121 -9.01 -16.99 5.56
CA ALA A 121 -9.01 -17.88 6.71
C ALA A 121 -10.44 -18.02 7.26
N PRO A 122 -10.83 -19.19 7.81
CA PRO A 122 -12.17 -19.38 8.35
C PRO A 122 -12.58 -18.33 9.39
N SER A 123 -11.60 -17.81 10.15
CA SER A 123 -11.77 -16.73 11.12
C SER A 123 -12.05 -15.35 10.54
N ASP A 124 -11.86 -15.14 9.24
CA ASP A 124 -12.09 -13.83 8.59
C ASP A 124 -13.27 -13.87 7.62
N GLN A 125 -13.75 -15.05 7.22
CA GLN A 125 -14.87 -15.20 6.28
C GLN A 125 -16.13 -14.46 6.74
N TYR A 126 -16.46 -14.51 8.03
CA TYR A 126 -17.65 -13.83 8.57
C TYR A 126 -17.60 -12.29 8.39
N LYS A 127 -16.39 -11.71 8.34
CA LYS A 127 -16.23 -10.25 8.18
C LYS A 127 -16.66 -9.79 6.79
N PHE A 128 -16.58 -10.68 5.80
CA PHE A 128 -16.87 -10.40 4.39
C PHE A 128 -18.24 -10.93 3.95
N GLU A 129 -19.15 -11.30 4.86
CA GLU A 129 -20.50 -11.79 4.53
C GLU A 129 -21.33 -10.84 3.65
N ARG A 130 -21.00 -9.54 3.65
CA ARG A 130 -21.65 -8.53 2.80
C ARG A 130 -21.13 -8.50 1.36
N PHE A 131 -20.05 -9.22 1.07
CA PHE A 131 -19.49 -9.35 -0.27
C PHE A 131 -20.09 -10.56 -0.96
N HIS A 132 -20.27 -10.44 -2.28
CA HIS A 132 -20.57 -11.59 -3.12
C HIS A 132 -19.25 -12.27 -3.50
N ASP A 133 -19.08 -13.52 -3.09
CA ASP A 133 -17.86 -14.28 -3.35
C ASP A 133 -17.89 -14.90 -4.76
N LEU A 134 -16.77 -14.76 -5.47
CA LEU A 134 -16.56 -15.31 -6.81
C LEU A 134 -15.25 -16.10 -6.82
N VAL A 135 -15.36 -17.42 -6.79
CA VAL A 135 -14.20 -18.32 -6.80
C VAL A 135 -13.75 -18.56 -8.26
N LEU A 136 -12.54 -18.10 -8.60
CA LEU A 136 -12.00 -18.12 -9.97
C LEU A 136 -11.49 -19.50 -10.45
N SER A 137 -11.92 -20.61 -9.86
CA SER A 137 -11.34 -21.95 -10.07
C SER A 137 -11.76 -22.67 -11.37
N GLN A 138 -12.35 -21.99 -12.37
CA GLN A 138 -13.12 -22.68 -13.43
C GLN A 138 -12.85 -22.25 -14.88
N CYS A 139 -11.82 -21.47 -15.19
CA CYS A 139 -11.48 -21.14 -16.60
C CYS A 139 -10.48 -22.12 -17.21
N ILE A 140 -10.92 -23.37 -17.43
CA ILE A 140 -10.07 -24.46 -17.99
C ILE A 140 -9.51 -24.06 -19.37
N ASP A 141 -10.34 -23.50 -20.25
CA ASP A 141 -9.92 -23.12 -21.62
C ASP A 141 -8.76 -22.10 -21.67
N GLU A 142 -8.70 -21.19 -20.70
CA GLU A 142 -7.60 -20.21 -20.62
C GLU A 142 -6.32 -20.83 -20.06
N LEU A 143 -6.45 -21.76 -19.11
CA LEU A 143 -5.34 -22.52 -18.57
C LEU A 143 -4.74 -23.44 -19.64
N ASP A 144 -5.57 -24.10 -20.45
CA ASP A 144 -5.12 -24.90 -21.59
C ASP A 144 -4.25 -24.08 -22.53
N ARG A 145 -4.75 -22.92 -22.97
CA ARG A 145 -3.96 -22.02 -23.83
C ARG A 145 -2.67 -21.56 -23.16
N PHE A 146 -2.70 -21.33 -21.85
CA PHE A 146 -1.51 -20.94 -21.10
C PHE A 146 -0.45 -22.06 -21.07
N ILE A 147 -0.87 -23.32 -20.89
CA ILE A 147 0.00 -24.50 -20.98
C ILE A 147 0.62 -24.61 -22.37
N GLU A 148 -0.18 -24.55 -23.43
CA GLU A 148 0.28 -24.67 -24.82
C GLU A 148 1.36 -23.62 -25.16
N VAL A 149 1.16 -22.38 -24.69
CA VAL A 149 2.08 -21.27 -24.95
C VAL A 149 3.35 -21.36 -24.10
N ARG A 150 3.21 -21.73 -22.82
CA ARG A 150 4.32 -21.64 -21.86
C ARG A 150 5.18 -22.90 -21.81
N LEU A 151 4.60 -24.05 -22.15
CA LEU A 151 5.21 -25.38 -22.11
C LEU A 151 4.98 -26.18 -23.42
N PRO A 152 5.27 -25.62 -24.61
CA PRO A 152 5.06 -26.34 -25.88
C PRO A 152 5.89 -27.63 -26.00
N GLN A 153 6.94 -27.78 -25.19
CA GLN A 153 7.82 -28.94 -25.14
C GLN A 153 7.31 -30.09 -24.26
N CYS A 154 6.35 -29.85 -23.37
CA CYS A 154 5.81 -30.88 -22.48
C CYS A 154 4.53 -31.48 -23.07
N LEU A 155 4.19 -32.70 -22.67
CA LEU A 155 2.92 -33.32 -23.05
C LEU A 155 1.77 -32.60 -22.34
N HIS A 156 0.89 -31.96 -23.12
CA HIS A 156 -0.21 -31.13 -22.61
C HIS A 156 -1.09 -31.84 -21.58
N CYS A 157 -1.48 -33.07 -21.85
CA CYS A 157 -2.34 -33.85 -20.96
C CYS A 157 -1.69 -34.11 -19.59
N GLU A 158 -0.38 -34.37 -19.56
CA GLU A 158 0.34 -34.60 -18.30
C GLU A 158 0.44 -33.33 -17.46
N VAL A 159 0.70 -32.19 -18.11
CA VAL A 159 0.73 -30.89 -17.42
C VAL A 159 -0.65 -30.52 -16.89
N LEU A 160 -1.71 -30.72 -17.69
CA LEU A 160 -3.07 -30.40 -17.29
C LEU A 160 -3.51 -31.22 -16.06
N ASP A 161 -3.21 -32.52 -16.06
CA ASP A 161 -3.50 -33.41 -14.93
C ASP A 161 -2.71 -33.02 -13.67
N ALA A 162 -1.41 -32.73 -13.82
CA ALA A 162 -0.53 -32.43 -12.69
C ALA A 162 -0.74 -31.03 -12.08
N CYS A 163 -1.19 -30.06 -12.88
CA CYS A 163 -1.30 -28.67 -12.42
C CYS A 163 -2.48 -28.45 -11.47
N GLU A 164 -3.48 -29.33 -11.47
CA GLU A 164 -4.71 -29.20 -10.66
C GLU A 164 -5.36 -27.80 -10.77
N GLY A 165 -5.32 -27.19 -11.96
CA GLY A 165 -5.85 -25.84 -12.19
C GLY A 165 -4.90 -24.68 -11.81
N SER A 166 -3.68 -24.99 -11.37
CA SER A 166 -2.71 -24.01 -10.88
C SER A 166 -1.88 -23.38 -12.00
N TRP A 167 -2.14 -22.11 -12.27
CA TRP A 167 -1.34 -21.29 -13.17
C TRP A 167 0.11 -21.13 -12.66
N PHE A 168 0.29 -21.16 -11.35
CA PHE A 168 1.60 -21.12 -10.72
C PHE A 168 2.42 -22.37 -11.05
N PHE A 169 1.80 -23.56 -11.01
CA PHE A 169 2.47 -24.81 -11.39
C PHE A 169 3.04 -24.71 -12.80
N VAL A 170 2.22 -24.28 -13.76
CA VAL A 170 2.59 -24.15 -15.17
C VAL A 170 3.76 -23.17 -15.35
N ASP A 171 3.72 -22.00 -14.70
CA ASP A 171 4.83 -21.03 -14.79
C ASP A 171 6.13 -21.54 -14.17
N GLN A 172 6.05 -22.19 -13.00
CA GLN A 172 7.24 -22.74 -12.33
C GLN A 172 7.84 -23.91 -13.09
N LEU A 173 7.00 -24.83 -13.60
CA LEU A 173 7.45 -25.93 -14.43
C LEU A 173 8.18 -25.41 -15.66
N ALA A 174 7.63 -24.38 -16.31
CA ALA A 174 8.27 -23.78 -17.48
C ALA A 174 9.63 -23.19 -17.17
N ARG A 175 9.78 -22.47 -16.06
CA ARG A 175 11.09 -21.95 -15.62
C ARG A 175 12.05 -23.08 -15.29
N ALA A 176 11.59 -24.13 -14.62
CA ALA A 176 12.41 -25.29 -14.29
C ALA A 176 12.88 -26.03 -15.55
N VAL A 177 12.03 -26.14 -16.58
CA VAL A 177 12.39 -26.68 -17.89
C VAL A 177 13.37 -25.77 -18.63
N ASP A 178 13.11 -24.46 -18.65
CA ASP A 178 13.99 -23.45 -19.26
C ASP A 178 15.39 -23.46 -18.61
N ALA A 179 15.46 -23.75 -17.30
CA ALA A 179 16.70 -23.88 -16.52
C ALA A 179 17.34 -25.28 -16.62
N GLY A 180 16.71 -26.24 -17.29
CA GLY A 180 17.20 -27.63 -17.41
C GLY A 180 17.13 -28.44 -16.10
N ILE A 181 16.36 -27.99 -15.11
CA ILE A 181 16.11 -28.71 -13.85
C ILE A 181 15.16 -29.88 -14.09
N VAL A 182 14.08 -29.63 -14.84
CA VAL A 182 13.09 -30.64 -15.23
C VAL A 182 13.21 -30.92 -16.71
N VAL A 183 13.25 -32.20 -17.09
CA VAL A 183 13.24 -32.62 -18.49
C VAL A 183 11.80 -32.58 -19.00
N PRO A 184 11.54 -32.07 -20.23
CA PRO A 184 10.17 -31.93 -20.75
C PRO A 184 9.33 -33.22 -20.73
N ASP A 185 9.97 -34.38 -20.89
CA ASP A 185 9.34 -35.71 -20.91
C ASP A 185 9.01 -36.27 -19.51
N ARG A 186 9.32 -35.53 -18.45
CA ARG A 186 9.10 -35.96 -17.06
C ARG A 186 8.39 -34.87 -16.28
N VAL A 187 7.12 -34.66 -16.59
CA VAL A 187 6.26 -33.72 -15.86
C VAL A 187 6.05 -34.24 -14.41
N PRO A 188 6.34 -33.45 -13.38
CA PRO A 188 6.05 -33.82 -11.99
C PRO A 188 4.55 -34.00 -11.77
N CYS A 189 4.15 -34.97 -10.93
CA CYS A 189 2.74 -35.33 -10.77
C CYS A 189 1.92 -34.32 -9.95
N SER A 190 2.56 -33.39 -9.24
CA SER A 190 1.90 -32.41 -8.39
C SER A 190 2.77 -31.17 -8.17
N ILE A 191 2.17 -30.09 -7.67
CA ILE A 191 2.90 -28.88 -7.20
C ILE A 191 3.98 -29.26 -6.18
N LYS A 192 3.68 -30.19 -5.28
CA LYS A 192 4.65 -30.64 -4.27
C LYS A 192 5.86 -31.30 -4.94
N ASP A 193 5.63 -32.22 -5.87
CA ASP A 193 6.72 -32.94 -6.56
C ASP A 193 7.60 -31.98 -7.37
N LEU A 194 6.99 -31.01 -8.07
CA LEU A 194 7.72 -29.96 -8.79
C LEU A 194 8.59 -29.13 -7.84
N MET A 195 8.03 -28.73 -6.70
CA MET A 195 8.77 -27.95 -5.71
C MET A 195 9.91 -28.76 -5.09
N ASP A 196 9.70 -30.05 -4.84
CA ASP A 196 10.73 -30.97 -4.33
C ASP A 196 11.87 -31.12 -5.35
N ASP A 197 11.56 -31.32 -6.64
CA ASP A 197 12.55 -31.40 -7.72
C ASP A 197 13.37 -30.10 -7.86
N ILE A 198 12.69 -28.93 -7.82
CA ILE A 198 13.36 -27.62 -7.83
C ILE A 198 14.26 -27.46 -6.59
N CYS A 199 13.79 -27.81 -5.40
CA CYS A 199 14.56 -27.72 -4.17
C CYS A 199 15.81 -28.63 -4.18
N LEU A 200 15.72 -29.81 -4.82
CA LEU A 200 16.84 -30.73 -4.97
C LEU A 200 17.91 -30.23 -5.94
N ALA A 201 17.51 -29.50 -6.99
CA ALA A 201 18.43 -28.95 -7.98
C ALA A 201 19.07 -27.62 -7.57
N LEU A 202 18.41 -26.87 -6.69
CA LEU A 202 18.87 -25.57 -6.20
C LEU A 202 19.87 -25.70 -5.03
N PRO A 203 20.62 -24.63 -4.73
CA PRO A 203 21.57 -24.64 -3.62
C PRO A 203 20.93 -25.02 -2.29
N GLN A 204 21.64 -25.80 -1.46
CA GLN A 204 21.15 -26.24 -0.13
C GLN A 204 20.77 -25.08 0.80
N ARG A 205 21.33 -23.89 0.58
CA ARG A 205 21.04 -22.64 1.31
C ARG A 205 19.83 -21.87 0.78
N LEU A 206 19.11 -22.40 -0.21
CA LEU A 206 17.90 -21.78 -0.74
C LEU A 206 16.93 -21.29 0.36
N PRO A 207 16.59 -22.08 1.40
CA PRO A 207 15.69 -21.62 2.46
C PRO A 207 16.18 -20.35 3.17
N ILE A 208 17.50 -20.18 3.30
CA ILE A 208 18.11 -19.01 3.94
C ILE A 208 17.87 -17.77 3.08
N TYR A 209 18.08 -17.86 1.76
CA TYR A 209 17.85 -16.73 0.85
C TYR A 209 16.38 -16.33 0.80
N LEU A 210 15.48 -17.32 0.72
CA LEU A 210 14.03 -17.09 0.73
C LEU A 210 13.59 -16.34 2.00
N LEU A 211 14.05 -16.78 3.17
CA LEU A 211 13.69 -16.18 4.45
C LEU A 211 14.38 -14.84 4.69
N LEU A 212 15.58 -14.60 4.13
CA LEU A 212 16.20 -13.26 4.12
C LEU A 212 15.39 -12.25 3.31
N ILE A 213 14.95 -12.62 2.11
CA ILE A 213 14.10 -11.77 1.26
C ILE A 213 12.73 -11.55 1.92
N LYS A 214 12.17 -12.58 2.55
CA LYS A 214 10.90 -12.46 3.28
C LYS A 214 11.01 -11.60 4.54
N ALA A 215 12.14 -11.65 5.24
CA ALA A 215 12.37 -10.83 6.44
C ALA A 215 12.69 -9.36 6.12
N SER A 216 13.10 -9.03 4.88
CA SER A 216 13.21 -7.65 4.45
C SER A 216 11.83 -7.05 4.19
N ARG A 217 11.59 -5.85 4.73
CA ARG A 217 10.31 -5.14 4.56
C ARG A 217 10.01 -4.81 3.09
N HIS A 218 11.06 -4.48 2.35
CA HIS A 218 11.01 -4.23 0.91
C HIS A 218 11.91 -5.22 0.19
N PRO A 219 11.60 -5.57 -1.08
CA PRO A 219 12.52 -6.31 -1.94
C PRO A 219 13.94 -5.72 -1.85
N PRO A 220 14.92 -6.50 -1.36
CA PRO A 220 16.23 -5.97 -1.09
C PRO A 220 17.00 -5.82 -2.40
N PRO A 221 17.83 -4.76 -2.55
CA PRO A 221 18.82 -4.72 -3.62
C PRO A 221 19.74 -5.94 -3.55
N LEU A 222 20.20 -6.43 -4.70
CA LEU A 222 21.05 -7.62 -4.76
C LEU A 222 22.30 -7.49 -3.86
N ASP A 223 22.97 -6.34 -3.89
CA ASP A 223 24.15 -6.06 -3.05
C ASP A 223 23.86 -6.16 -1.55
N PHE A 224 22.66 -5.76 -1.12
CA PHE A 224 22.27 -5.84 0.29
C PHE A 224 21.98 -7.29 0.67
N LEU A 225 21.27 -8.03 -0.19
CA LEU A 225 21.02 -9.44 0.01
C LEU A 225 22.34 -10.23 0.09
N LEU A 226 23.32 -9.92 -0.76
CA LEU A 226 24.66 -10.51 -0.73
C LEU A 226 25.37 -10.25 0.60
N ALA A 227 25.38 -9.00 1.06
CA ALA A 227 26.02 -8.63 2.32
C ALA A 227 25.38 -9.34 3.52
N VAL A 228 24.04 -9.38 3.60
CA VAL A 228 23.34 -10.03 4.72
C VAL A 228 23.47 -11.55 4.64
N SER A 229 23.45 -12.10 3.43
CA SER A 229 23.72 -13.52 3.18
C SER A 229 25.12 -13.92 3.65
N GLN A 230 26.12 -13.05 3.48
CA GLN A 230 27.48 -13.28 3.97
C GLN A 230 27.52 -13.34 5.50
N LEU A 231 26.78 -12.46 6.18
CA LEU A 231 26.72 -12.42 7.64
C LEU A 231 26.12 -13.70 8.23
N ILE A 232 25.05 -14.24 7.62
CA ILE A 232 24.35 -15.41 8.15
C ILE A 232 25.03 -16.73 7.76
N ASN A 233 25.54 -16.85 6.53
CA ASN A 233 26.13 -18.09 6.03
C ASN A 233 27.61 -18.24 6.40
N ARG A 234 28.32 -17.14 6.70
CA ARG A 234 29.78 -17.11 6.94
C ARG A 234 30.59 -17.67 5.77
N GLU A 235 30.06 -17.55 4.56
CA GLU A 235 30.67 -18.01 3.32
C GLU A 235 31.35 -16.87 2.55
N SER A 236 32.14 -17.21 1.54
CA SER A 236 32.68 -16.20 0.62
C SER A 236 31.57 -15.60 -0.25
N VAL A 237 31.66 -14.30 -0.54
CA VAL A 237 30.70 -13.59 -1.41
C VAL A 237 30.56 -14.29 -2.76
N PHE A 238 31.66 -14.73 -3.35
CA PHE A 238 31.67 -15.45 -4.63
C PHE A 238 30.79 -16.71 -4.65
N VAL A 239 30.79 -17.49 -3.56
CA VAL A 239 29.94 -18.69 -3.46
C VAL A 239 28.47 -18.29 -3.38
N ILE A 240 28.15 -17.25 -2.60
CA ILE A 240 26.79 -16.75 -2.42
C ILE A 240 26.26 -16.17 -3.74
N GLU A 241 27.06 -15.38 -4.46
CA GLU A 241 26.70 -14.84 -5.77
C GLU A 241 26.34 -15.95 -6.75
N ARG A 242 27.18 -16.99 -6.84
CA ARG A 242 26.92 -18.15 -7.71
C ARG A 242 25.63 -18.88 -7.32
N GLU A 243 25.34 -18.98 -6.02
CA GLU A 243 24.10 -19.61 -5.55
C GLU A 243 22.87 -18.76 -5.83
N LEU A 244 22.91 -17.45 -5.61
CA LEU A 244 21.81 -16.54 -5.97
C LEU A 244 21.56 -16.51 -7.47
N GLU A 245 22.61 -16.65 -8.29
CA GLU A 245 22.48 -16.81 -9.74
C GLU A 245 21.68 -18.07 -10.09
N ALA A 246 21.96 -19.19 -9.43
CA ALA A 246 21.22 -20.44 -9.64
C ALA A 246 19.74 -20.32 -9.21
N VAL A 247 19.46 -19.50 -8.19
CA VAL A 247 18.11 -19.28 -7.66
C VAL A 247 17.26 -18.36 -8.57
N LYS A 248 17.83 -17.75 -9.62
CA LYS A 248 17.06 -16.90 -10.56
C LYS A 248 15.85 -17.59 -11.19
N VAL A 249 15.87 -18.92 -11.29
CA VAL A 249 14.72 -19.71 -11.78
C VAL A 249 13.43 -19.49 -10.97
N ILE A 250 13.52 -19.11 -9.70
CA ILE A 250 12.34 -18.82 -8.84
C ILE A 250 12.16 -17.33 -8.50
N LEU A 251 13.02 -16.46 -9.03
CA LEU A 251 12.96 -15.01 -8.83
C LEU A 251 12.26 -14.34 -10.02
N ARG A 252 11.54 -13.24 -9.77
CA ARG A 252 10.90 -12.43 -10.83
C ARG A 252 11.81 -11.35 -11.41
N SER A 253 12.64 -10.72 -10.57
CA SER A 253 13.46 -9.56 -10.92
C SER A 253 14.88 -9.77 -10.40
N THR A 254 15.88 -9.38 -11.20
CA THR A 254 17.30 -9.52 -10.84
C THR A 254 17.80 -8.42 -9.91
N ASP A 255 17.13 -7.25 -9.85
CA ASP A 255 17.37 -6.19 -8.86
C ASP A 255 16.24 -5.13 -8.91
N PRO A 256 15.48 -4.87 -7.82
CA PRO A 256 15.53 -5.53 -6.52
C PRO A 256 15.01 -6.98 -6.58
N VAL A 257 15.45 -7.82 -5.63
CA VAL A 257 15.19 -9.26 -5.63
C VAL A 257 13.79 -9.57 -5.11
N ILE A 258 12.98 -10.23 -5.95
CA ILE A 258 11.56 -10.52 -5.69
C ILE A 258 11.26 -12.00 -5.85
N LEU A 259 10.54 -12.58 -4.88
CA LEU A 259 10.06 -13.96 -4.91
C LEU A 259 8.83 -14.12 -5.81
N ASP A 260 8.77 -15.20 -6.58
CA ASP A 260 7.61 -15.51 -7.40
C ASP A 260 6.55 -16.36 -6.67
N GLY A 261 5.27 -16.06 -6.88
CA GLY A 261 4.14 -16.92 -6.53
C GLY A 261 4.20 -17.49 -5.11
N CYS A 262 4.17 -18.83 -4.98
CA CYS A 262 4.15 -19.49 -3.68
C CYS A 262 5.48 -19.35 -2.91
N TRP A 263 6.59 -19.00 -3.57
CA TRP A 263 7.87 -18.77 -2.90
C TRP A 263 7.80 -17.57 -1.94
N ALA A 264 6.96 -16.58 -2.24
CA ALA A 264 6.68 -15.46 -1.33
C ALA A 264 5.95 -15.91 -0.04
N GLU A 265 5.31 -17.08 -0.05
CA GLU A 265 4.52 -17.62 1.04
C GLU A 265 5.32 -18.53 1.97
N VAL A 266 6.58 -18.80 1.66
CA VAL A 266 7.43 -19.76 2.40
C VAL A 266 7.41 -19.47 3.89
N ASN A 267 6.92 -20.43 4.67
CA ASN A 267 6.82 -20.31 6.11
C ASN A 267 8.17 -20.58 6.79
N GLY A 268 8.41 -19.90 7.90
CA GLY A 268 9.62 -20.08 8.69
C GLY A 268 9.71 -19.04 9.80
N ASP A 269 10.50 -19.36 10.83
CA ASP A 269 10.86 -18.37 11.84
C ASP A 269 11.77 -17.31 11.21
N LEU A 270 11.29 -16.07 11.14
CA LEU A 270 12.01 -14.94 10.57
C LEU A 270 13.01 -14.32 11.56
N SER A 271 12.94 -14.66 12.85
CA SER A 271 13.72 -14.00 13.90
C SER A 271 15.24 -14.01 13.66
N PRO A 272 15.87 -15.13 13.23
CA PRO A 272 17.31 -15.16 12.92
C PRO A 272 17.69 -14.26 11.74
N TYR A 273 16.78 -14.12 10.77
CA TYR A 273 16.99 -13.33 9.56
C TYR A 273 16.84 -11.84 9.84
N HIS A 274 15.89 -11.45 10.71
CA HIS A 274 15.85 -10.11 11.27
C HIS A 274 17.13 -9.78 12.04
N THR A 275 17.71 -10.73 12.82
CA THR A 275 19.02 -10.52 13.47
C THR A 275 20.13 -10.23 12.45
N ALA A 276 20.20 -10.97 11.35
CA ALA A 276 21.20 -10.75 10.31
C ALA A 276 21.05 -9.37 9.63
N TRP A 277 19.81 -8.99 9.31
CA TRP A 277 19.50 -7.65 8.79
C TRP A 277 19.85 -6.53 9.78
N ALA A 278 19.57 -6.73 11.07
CA ALA A 278 19.94 -5.77 12.10
C ALA A 278 21.46 -5.55 12.17
N GLU A 279 22.26 -6.62 12.12
CA GLU A 279 23.73 -6.49 12.09
C GLU A 279 24.23 -5.79 10.80
N PHE A 280 23.58 -6.03 9.66
CA PHE A 280 23.87 -5.28 8.43
C PHE A 280 23.62 -3.78 8.60
N TYR A 281 22.43 -3.36 9.04
CA TYR A 281 22.14 -1.93 9.23
C TYR A 281 23.02 -1.29 10.30
N LYS A 282 23.33 -2.02 11.37
CA LYS A 282 24.24 -1.57 12.43
C LYS A 282 25.66 -1.29 11.92
N THR A 283 26.16 -2.07 10.97
CA THR A 283 27.52 -1.92 10.41
C THR A 283 27.64 -0.87 9.30
N LYS A 284 26.52 -0.32 8.80
CA LYS A 284 26.56 0.81 7.85
C LYS A 284 27.30 2.01 8.44
N ARG A 285 28.29 2.54 7.71
CA ARG A 285 29.15 3.66 8.14
C ARG A 285 28.41 4.99 8.28
N ARG A 286 27.52 5.30 7.34
CA ARG A 286 26.65 6.49 7.38
C ARG A 286 25.22 6.00 7.43
N LYS A 287 24.50 6.36 8.50
CA LYS A 287 23.10 5.98 8.71
C LYS A 287 22.23 7.19 8.46
N THR A 288 21.25 7.03 7.59
CA THR A 288 20.13 7.97 7.47
C THR A 288 19.11 7.71 8.59
N PRO A 289 18.18 8.64 8.84
CA PRO A 289 17.04 8.37 9.72
C PRO A 289 16.27 7.11 9.32
N GLN A 290 16.11 6.86 8.01
CA GLN A 290 15.48 5.65 7.50
C GLN A 290 16.27 4.38 7.89
N ASP A 291 17.60 4.40 7.80
CA ASP A 291 18.42 3.24 8.21
C ASP A 291 18.26 2.91 9.71
N ILE A 292 18.04 3.93 10.55
CA ILE A 292 17.79 3.72 12.00
C ILE A 292 16.40 3.11 12.21
N VAL A 293 15.40 3.54 11.44
CA VAL A 293 14.05 2.94 11.47
C VAL A 293 14.07 1.49 10.98
N GLU A 294 14.77 1.18 9.88
CA GLU A 294 14.91 -0.20 9.40
C GLU A 294 15.69 -1.07 10.41
N LEU A 295 16.76 -0.53 11.02
CA LEU A 295 17.45 -1.21 12.11
C LEU A 295 16.52 -1.51 13.28
N ALA A 296 15.68 -0.55 13.68
CA ALA A 296 14.73 -0.75 14.77
C ALA A 296 13.68 -1.80 14.43
N TYR A 297 13.17 -1.80 13.20
CA TYR A 297 12.25 -2.83 12.71
C TYR A 297 12.89 -4.22 12.84
N HIS A 298 14.08 -4.40 12.29
CA HIS A 298 14.77 -5.68 12.39
C HIS A 298 15.08 -6.06 13.85
N LEU A 299 15.52 -5.13 14.70
CA LEU A 299 15.76 -5.43 16.12
C LEU A 299 14.50 -5.83 16.88
N ALA A 300 13.34 -5.24 16.56
CA ALA A 300 12.07 -5.53 17.20
C ALA A 300 11.56 -6.95 16.91
N HIS A 301 11.91 -7.49 15.75
CA HIS A 301 11.53 -8.84 15.30
C HIS A 301 12.68 -9.85 15.34
N SER A 302 13.83 -9.46 15.90
CA SER A 302 15.03 -10.30 15.98
C SER A 302 15.04 -11.18 17.24
N THR A 303 16.04 -12.06 17.32
CA THR A 303 16.38 -12.79 18.55
C THR A 303 17.16 -11.94 19.57
N VAL A 304 17.42 -10.66 19.28
CA VAL A 304 18.22 -9.77 20.15
C VAL A 304 17.38 -9.34 21.36
N PRO A 305 17.91 -9.45 22.60
CA PRO A 305 17.18 -9.04 23.79
C PRO A 305 16.79 -7.56 23.75
N PRO A 306 15.56 -7.18 24.15
CA PRO A 306 15.07 -5.79 24.05
C PRO A 306 15.98 -4.74 24.67
N LEU A 307 16.62 -5.02 25.82
CA LEU A 307 17.54 -4.09 26.47
C LEU A 307 18.80 -3.83 25.62
N SER A 308 19.31 -4.86 24.93
CA SER A 308 20.43 -4.72 24.01
C SER A 308 20.03 -3.96 22.75
N SER A 309 18.82 -4.21 22.24
CA SER A 309 18.24 -3.49 21.11
C SER A 309 18.10 -1.99 21.42
N ILE A 310 17.58 -1.63 22.59
CA ILE A 310 17.48 -0.24 23.07
C ILE A 310 18.86 0.42 23.10
N ARG A 311 19.85 -0.21 23.74
CA ARG A 311 21.22 0.34 23.82
C ARG A 311 21.85 0.54 22.45
N THR A 312 21.61 -0.40 21.52
CA THR A 312 22.10 -0.32 20.14
C THR A 312 21.47 0.84 19.40
N LEU A 313 20.16 1.04 19.54
CA LEU A 313 19.46 2.15 18.90
C LEU A 313 19.88 3.51 19.48
N SER A 314 19.99 3.61 20.81
CA SER A 314 20.47 4.83 21.45
C SER A 314 21.90 5.18 21.01
N SER A 315 22.79 4.20 20.81
CA SER A 315 24.18 4.46 20.39
C SER A 315 24.30 4.88 18.92
N VAL A 316 23.30 4.61 18.09
CA VAL A 316 23.27 5.05 16.68
C VAL A 316 22.45 6.32 16.44
N GLY A 317 22.03 7.02 17.50
CA GLY A 317 21.32 8.29 17.39
C GLY A 317 19.80 8.18 17.26
N ALA A 318 19.17 7.09 17.71
CA ALA A 318 17.70 6.99 17.71
C ALA A 318 17.01 8.10 18.54
N GLY A 319 17.71 8.68 19.52
CA GLY A 319 17.24 9.82 20.30
C GLY A 319 17.06 11.12 19.50
N ASP A 320 17.70 11.24 18.34
CA ASP A 320 17.57 12.41 17.46
C ASP A 320 16.36 12.30 16.53
N LEU A 321 15.64 11.16 16.55
CA LEU A 321 14.48 10.95 15.71
C LEU A 321 13.22 11.60 16.32
N ILE A 322 12.56 12.42 15.50
CA ILE A 322 11.22 12.94 15.76
C ILE A 322 10.25 12.19 14.83
N LEU A 323 9.45 11.31 15.42
CA LEU A 323 8.50 10.47 14.72
C LEU A 323 7.14 11.17 14.69
N LYS A 324 6.61 11.43 13.50
CA LYS A 324 5.28 12.01 13.31
C LYS A 324 4.15 10.99 13.39
N CYS A 325 4.43 9.72 13.58
CA CYS A 325 3.42 8.68 13.79
C CYS A 325 4.14 7.42 14.26
N SER A 326 3.36 6.39 14.61
CA SER A 326 3.90 5.04 14.68
C SER A 326 4.54 4.66 13.33
N VAL A 327 5.65 3.93 13.39
CA VAL A 327 6.45 3.57 12.23
C VAL A 327 6.42 2.07 12.05
N ILE A 328 6.04 1.62 10.85
CA ILE A 328 5.97 0.23 10.40
C ILE A 328 4.97 -0.61 11.21
N ASP A 329 5.24 -0.84 12.49
CA ASP A 329 4.40 -1.60 13.42
C ASP A 329 4.55 -1.13 14.88
N ILE A 330 3.70 -1.69 15.75
CA ILE A 330 3.66 -1.38 17.17
C ILE A 330 4.98 -1.76 17.87
N PRO A 331 5.52 -2.99 17.73
CA PRO A 331 6.80 -3.37 18.34
C PRO A 331 7.95 -2.41 18.00
N THR A 332 8.08 -2.03 16.73
CA THR A 332 9.12 -1.11 16.23
C THR A 332 8.98 0.27 16.86
N SER A 333 7.76 0.80 16.90
CA SER A 333 7.46 2.11 17.49
C SER A 333 7.77 2.15 18.99
N ILE A 334 7.39 1.10 19.73
CA ILE A 334 7.70 0.96 21.17
C ILE A 334 9.20 0.92 21.39
N LEU A 335 9.93 0.16 20.55
CA LEU A 335 11.37 0.00 20.68
C LEU A 335 12.11 1.34 20.43
N LEU A 336 11.73 2.08 19.38
CA LEU A 336 12.27 3.40 19.08
C LEU A 336 12.01 4.40 20.22
N SER A 337 10.79 4.43 20.74
CA SER A 337 10.43 5.30 21.86
C SER A 337 11.27 5.00 23.10
N LYS A 338 11.47 3.71 23.44
CA LYS A 338 12.35 3.30 24.54
C LYS A 338 13.82 3.63 24.30
N ALA A 339 14.25 3.73 23.04
CA ALA A 339 15.60 4.13 22.67
C ALA A 339 15.82 5.66 22.68
N GLY A 340 14.77 6.44 22.93
CA GLY A 340 14.82 7.90 23.07
C GLY A 340 14.15 8.66 21.92
N ALA A 341 13.61 7.99 20.90
CA ALA A 341 12.90 8.67 19.82
C ALA A 341 11.64 9.35 20.37
N ILE A 342 11.41 10.58 19.93
CA ILE A 342 10.25 11.36 20.36
C ILE A 342 9.12 11.10 19.36
N ILE A 343 8.04 10.48 19.83
CA ILE A 343 6.79 10.48 19.07
C ILE A 343 6.15 11.84 19.31
N GLN A 344 6.07 12.64 18.25
CA GLN A 344 5.41 13.94 18.30
C GLN A 344 3.94 13.71 18.62
N ASP A 345 3.47 14.27 19.72
CA ASP A 345 2.06 14.27 20.05
C ASP A 345 1.33 15.19 19.07
N LEU A 346 0.60 14.59 18.15
CA LEU A 346 -0.13 15.31 17.10
C LEU A 346 -1.56 15.61 17.52
N SER A 347 -1.97 15.23 18.73
CA SER A 347 -3.20 15.75 19.34
C SER A 347 -3.17 17.27 19.51
N MET A 348 -1.97 17.88 19.43
CA MET A 348 -1.74 19.33 19.47
C MET A 348 -1.40 19.95 18.11
N ASN A 349 -1.27 19.13 17.05
CA ASN A 349 -0.99 19.59 15.69
C ASN A 349 -2.17 19.18 14.82
N ASP A 350 -3.32 19.76 15.15
CA ASP A 350 -4.55 19.56 14.39
C ASP A 350 -4.28 19.88 12.92
N ASP A 351 -4.39 18.86 12.08
CA ASP A 351 -4.25 18.99 10.64
C ASP A 351 -5.15 20.12 10.15
N PHE A 352 -4.55 21.23 9.74
CA PHE A 352 -5.29 22.46 9.43
C PHE A 352 -6.34 22.22 8.34
N VAL A 353 -6.01 21.39 7.34
CA VAL A 353 -6.94 21.00 6.28
C VAL A 353 -8.08 20.17 6.84
N TYR A 354 -7.80 19.25 7.78
CA TYR A 354 -8.83 18.49 8.49
C TYR A 354 -9.77 19.38 9.31
N LEU A 355 -9.23 20.33 10.09
CA LEU A 355 -10.05 21.29 10.83
C LEU A 355 -10.96 22.12 9.92
N CYS A 356 -10.42 22.52 8.76
CA CYS A 356 -11.20 23.19 7.73
C CYS A 356 -12.30 22.29 7.14
N CYS A 357 -12.12 20.97 7.08
CA CYS A 357 -13.15 20.03 6.64
C CYS A 357 -14.27 19.85 7.67
N THR A 358 -13.90 19.74 8.95
CA THR A 358 -14.85 19.48 10.03
C THR A 358 -15.65 20.71 10.42
N GLY A 359 -15.16 21.91 10.10
CA GLY A 359 -15.83 23.17 10.44
C GLY A 359 -15.47 23.69 11.82
N ASP A 360 -14.33 23.30 12.40
CA ASP A 360 -13.90 23.80 13.72
C ASP A 360 -13.32 25.21 13.63
N VAL A 361 -14.22 26.19 13.53
CA VAL A 361 -13.88 27.62 13.44
C VAL A 361 -12.94 28.06 14.55
N LYS A 362 -13.16 27.60 15.79
CA LYS A 362 -12.39 28.06 16.96
C LYS A 362 -10.93 27.67 16.85
N THR A 363 -10.66 26.44 16.43
CA THR A 363 -9.30 25.91 16.36
C THR A 363 -8.59 26.39 15.10
N VAL A 364 -9.31 26.55 13.97
CA VAL A 364 -8.78 27.18 12.77
C VAL A 364 -8.29 28.61 13.05
N MET A 365 -9.09 29.43 13.73
CA MET A 365 -8.72 30.82 14.04
C MET A 365 -7.47 30.92 14.92
N LYS A 366 -7.22 29.94 15.78
CA LYS A 366 -6.03 29.89 16.65
C LYS A 366 -4.75 29.47 15.94
N THR A 367 -4.88 28.82 14.78
CA THR A 367 -3.76 28.17 14.08
C THR A 367 -3.47 28.77 12.71
N ILE A 368 -4.36 29.64 12.21
CA ILE A 368 -4.30 30.25 10.88
C ILE A 368 -3.01 31.05 10.65
N ASP A 369 -2.48 31.67 11.71
CA ASP A 369 -1.27 32.47 11.70
C ASP A 369 0.03 31.64 11.70
N LEU A 370 -0.08 30.36 12.03
CA LEU A 370 1.02 29.40 12.02
C LEU A 370 1.17 28.70 10.66
N GLN A 371 0.21 28.86 9.75
CA GLN A 371 0.16 28.15 8.48
C GLN A 371 0.94 28.86 7.38
N ASN A 372 1.52 28.06 6.48
CA ASN A 372 2.10 28.56 5.24
C ASN A 372 1.03 28.73 4.15
N ASP A 373 1.39 29.37 3.04
CA ASP A 373 0.46 29.69 1.95
C ASP A 373 -0.17 28.45 1.29
N VAL A 374 0.56 27.34 1.27
CA VAL A 374 0.07 26.08 0.70
C VAL A 374 -1.03 25.50 1.59
N GLU A 375 -0.80 25.44 2.90
CA GLU A 375 -1.78 24.95 3.88
C GLU A 375 -3.03 25.84 3.93
N LEU A 376 -2.87 27.16 3.89
CA LEU A 376 -4.00 28.10 3.81
C LEU A 376 -4.84 27.87 2.55
N SER A 377 -4.20 27.64 1.40
CA SER A 377 -4.89 27.37 0.13
C SER A 377 -5.63 26.02 0.17
N LEU A 378 -5.01 24.98 0.73
CA LEU A 378 -5.61 23.66 0.89
C LEU A 378 -6.78 23.68 1.90
N GLY A 379 -6.64 24.42 3.00
CA GLY A 379 -7.70 24.64 3.98
C GLY A 379 -8.89 25.40 3.38
N LEU A 380 -8.65 26.43 2.58
CA LEU A 380 -9.69 27.17 1.86
C LEU A 380 -10.46 26.25 0.89
N LEU A 381 -9.75 25.42 0.14
CA LEU A 381 -10.34 24.39 -0.74
C LEU A 381 -11.22 23.40 0.04
N ALA A 382 -10.70 22.89 1.16
CA ALA A 382 -11.42 21.97 2.02
C ALA A 382 -12.70 22.59 2.59
N ALA A 383 -12.58 23.76 3.24
CA ALA A 383 -13.70 24.47 3.86
C ALA A 383 -14.80 24.82 2.84
N SER A 384 -14.40 25.34 1.68
CA SER A 384 -15.35 25.73 0.63
C SER A 384 -16.09 24.54 0.02
N SER A 385 -15.41 23.42 -0.21
CA SER A 385 -16.04 22.18 -0.70
C SER A 385 -17.06 21.58 0.28
N ARG A 386 -17.10 22.09 1.52
CA ARG A 386 -18.00 21.67 2.60
C ARG A 386 -18.97 22.76 3.05
N GLY A 387 -18.92 23.95 2.43
CA GLY A 387 -19.81 25.06 2.76
C GLY A 387 -19.47 25.80 4.07
N HIS A 388 -18.25 25.66 4.59
CA HIS A 388 -17.82 26.32 5.83
C HIS A 388 -17.44 27.79 5.58
N THR A 389 -18.45 28.64 5.40
CA THR A 389 -18.32 30.04 4.98
C THR A 389 -17.45 30.87 5.92
N GLN A 390 -17.65 30.72 7.24
CA GLN A 390 -16.92 31.46 8.27
C GLN A 390 -15.41 31.18 8.25
N ILE A 391 -15.01 29.95 7.92
CA ILE A 391 -13.61 29.57 7.79
C ILE A 391 -13.00 30.15 6.51
N CYS A 392 -13.76 30.12 5.41
CA CYS A 392 -13.33 30.72 4.14
C CYS A 392 -13.06 32.22 4.30
N GLU A 393 -13.98 32.94 4.95
CA GLU A 393 -13.83 34.36 5.25
C GLU A 393 -12.59 34.63 6.10
N ALA A 394 -12.34 33.82 7.14
CA ALA A 394 -11.17 33.94 7.99
C ALA A 394 -9.85 33.83 7.22
N ILE A 395 -9.73 32.81 6.36
CA ILE A 395 -8.53 32.58 5.55
C ILE A 395 -8.31 33.72 4.55
N LEU A 396 -9.38 34.19 3.91
CA LEU A 396 -9.30 35.29 2.94
C LEU A 396 -8.98 36.63 3.60
N GLN A 397 -9.47 36.88 4.82
CA GLN A 397 -9.11 38.07 5.61
C GLN A 397 -7.64 38.03 6.04
N TYR A 398 -7.13 36.87 6.45
CA TYR A 398 -5.75 36.71 6.88
C TYR A 398 -4.75 36.84 5.72
N LYS A 399 -5.08 36.31 4.54
CA LYS A 399 -4.31 36.52 3.31
C LYS A 399 -5.19 36.80 2.09
N PRO A 400 -5.30 38.08 1.69
CA PRO A 400 -5.99 38.46 0.45
C PRO A 400 -5.29 37.93 -0.81
N GLN A 401 -3.98 37.69 -0.78
CA GLN A 401 -3.23 37.22 -1.96
C GLN A 401 -3.60 35.79 -2.40
N THR A 402 -4.15 34.99 -1.49
CA THR A 402 -4.75 33.69 -1.80
C THR A 402 -5.99 33.81 -2.70
N GLN A 403 -6.57 35.01 -2.87
CA GLN A 403 -7.59 35.30 -3.89
C GLN A 403 -7.08 35.12 -5.32
N SER A 404 -5.74 35.17 -5.54
CA SER A 404 -5.14 34.98 -6.87
C SER A 404 -5.17 33.53 -7.35
N PHE A 405 -5.35 32.56 -6.45
CA PHE A 405 -5.85 31.25 -6.84
C PHE A 405 -7.29 31.48 -7.30
N ARG A 406 -7.48 31.60 -8.63
CA ARG A 406 -8.79 31.63 -9.28
C ARG A 406 -9.53 30.31 -9.04
N LEU A 407 -9.93 30.07 -7.81
CA LEU A 407 -10.98 29.16 -7.48
C LEU A 407 -12.27 29.88 -7.86
N ARG A 408 -12.92 29.40 -8.93
CA ARG A 408 -14.33 29.70 -9.18
C ARG A 408 -15.12 29.04 -8.05
N MET A 409 -15.14 29.69 -6.90
CA MET A 409 -15.75 29.22 -5.68
C MET A 409 -17.08 29.96 -5.53
N VAL A 410 -18.18 29.23 -5.60
CA VAL A 410 -19.52 29.78 -5.43
C VAL A 410 -19.95 29.46 -4.01
N LEU A 411 -20.01 30.49 -3.17
CA LEU A 411 -20.62 30.44 -1.85
C LEU A 411 -22.09 30.81 -2.01
N VAL A 412 -23.00 29.86 -1.76
CA VAL A 412 -24.43 30.12 -1.60
C VAL A 412 -24.71 30.19 -0.10
N ILE A 413 -25.12 31.35 0.38
CA ILE A 413 -25.67 31.56 1.73
C ILE A 413 -27.20 31.42 1.60
N ASP A 414 -27.83 30.87 2.64
CA ASP A 414 -29.22 30.42 2.74
C ASP A 414 -30.32 31.21 1.96
N ASP A 415 -31.38 30.45 1.67
CA ASP A 415 -32.42 30.56 0.65
C ASP A 415 -33.27 31.87 0.56
N ASP A 416 -32.88 33.05 1.07
CA ASP A 416 -33.72 34.25 0.89
C ASP A 416 -33.04 35.63 0.72
N GLU A 417 -31.71 35.78 0.84
CA GLU A 417 -31.05 37.05 0.48
C GLU A 417 -29.67 36.85 -0.15
N VAL A 418 -29.58 37.13 -1.45
CA VAL A 418 -28.30 37.35 -2.14
C VAL A 418 -27.74 38.69 -1.67
N THR A 419 -26.92 38.68 -0.63
CA THR A 419 -26.07 39.83 -0.30
C THR A 419 -24.76 39.71 -1.07
N GLU A 420 -24.58 40.59 -2.05
CA GLU A 420 -23.29 40.78 -2.72
C GLU A 420 -22.25 41.21 -1.68
N LEU A 421 -21.25 40.37 -1.42
CA LEU A 421 -20.04 40.81 -0.72
C LEU A 421 -19.28 41.76 -1.67
N PRO A 422 -19.12 43.06 -1.33
CA PRO A 422 -18.68 44.11 -2.26
C PRO A 422 -17.22 44.00 -2.72
N HIS A 423 -16.55 42.88 -2.47
CA HIS A 423 -15.13 42.64 -2.81
C HIS A 423 -14.89 41.42 -3.70
N LEU A 424 -15.94 40.71 -4.13
CA LEU A 424 -15.86 39.55 -5.01
C LEU A 424 -16.61 39.83 -6.33
N ASN A 425 -16.00 40.64 -7.19
CA ASN A 425 -16.57 40.94 -8.50
C ASN A 425 -16.53 39.71 -9.41
N GLY A 426 -17.72 39.12 -9.61
CA GLY A 426 -18.07 38.30 -10.76
C GLY A 426 -17.79 36.81 -10.59
N LEU A 427 -18.84 36.03 -10.33
CA LEU A 427 -19.13 34.70 -10.93
C LEU A 427 -20.41 34.13 -10.29
N CYS A 428 -21.32 33.64 -11.12
CA CYS A 428 -22.66 33.17 -10.74
C CYS A 428 -22.76 31.66 -11.00
N TYR A 429 -23.41 30.91 -10.10
CA TYR A 429 -23.76 29.49 -10.27
C TYR A 429 -25.13 29.23 -9.66
N GLN A 430 -25.89 28.34 -10.30
CA GLN A 430 -27.24 27.94 -9.89
C GLN A 430 -27.25 26.42 -9.65
N ARG A 431 -27.94 26.00 -8.57
CA ARG A 431 -28.07 24.62 -8.06
C ARG A 431 -27.97 23.52 -9.14
N GLY A 432 -27.03 22.59 -8.95
CA GLY A 432 -27.14 21.20 -9.44
C GLY A 432 -26.32 20.79 -10.67
N THR A 433 -25.57 21.70 -11.30
CA THR A 433 -24.74 21.37 -12.48
C THR A 433 -23.61 22.38 -12.65
N TRP A 434 -22.36 21.93 -12.54
CA TRP A 434 -21.16 22.72 -12.90
C TRP A 434 -21.16 22.98 -14.41
N ILE A 435 -21.21 24.26 -14.82
CA ILE A 435 -20.91 24.71 -16.19
C ILE A 435 -19.45 25.16 -16.27
#